data_AF-A0A847FP52-F1
#
_entry.id   AF-A0A847FP52-F1
#
_cell.length_a   1.000
_cell.length_b   1.000
_cell.length_c   1.000
_cell.angle_alpha   90.00
_cell.angle_beta   90.00
_cell.angle_gamma   90.00
#
_symmetry.space_group_name_H-M   'P 1'
#
loop_
_entity.id
_entity.type
_entity.pdbx_description
1 polymer ?
#
loop_
_entity_poly.entity_id
_entity_poly.type
_entity_poly.pdbx_seq_one_letter_code
_entity_poly.pdbx_strand_id
1 'polypeptide(L)'
;GIPPEPEVDGGSVMIVLATTAPLTSRQLGRLCVRAAAGLARCGSVYGHGSGDFVIAFSTAHRLPHDPPFLSAPYTLLVDEGRAMDALFAAVAESVEESVLNSLFAAKTVIGRDGHVRHALPVDQVVVLLRDRCSPTVEGE
;
A
#
# COMPACT_ATOMS: atom_id res chain seq x y z
N GLY A 1 -5.02 -35.83 -23.27
CA GLY A 1 -4.28 -34.57 -23.41
C GLY A 1 -4.37 -33.84 -22.10
N ILE A 2 -3.26 -33.31 -21.60
CA ILE A 2 -3.28 -32.43 -20.42
C ILE A 2 -4.09 -31.19 -20.81
N PRO A 3 -5.09 -30.77 -20.01
CA PRO A 3 -5.83 -29.54 -20.28
C PRO A 3 -4.85 -28.35 -20.31
N PRO A 4 -5.09 -27.32 -21.14
CA PRO A 4 -4.25 -26.13 -21.12
C PRO A 4 -4.20 -25.58 -19.70
N GLU A 5 -2.98 -25.25 -19.23
CA GLU A 5 -2.82 -24.59 -17.95
C GLU A 5 -3.63 -23.27 -17.97
N PRO A 6 -4.35 -22.95 -16.89
CA PRO A 6 -5.03 -21.67 -16.79
C PRO A 6 -3.99 -20.56 -17.00
N GLU A 7 -4.36 -19.54 -17.76
CA GLU A 7 -3.52 -18.35 -17.97
C GLU A 7 -3.11 -17.80 -16.60
N VAL A 8 -1.84 -17.94 -16.24
CA VAL A 8 -1.33 -17.46 -14.95
C VAL A 8 -1.25 -15.94 -15.06
N ASP A 9 -2.29 -15.26 -14.59
CA ASP A 9 -2.29 -13.80 -14.54
C ASP A 9 -1.17 -13.33 -13.58
N GLY A 10 -0.12 -12.75 -14.15
CA GLY A 10 0.97 -12.15 -13.39
C GLY A 10 0.51 -10.82 -12.81
N GLY A 11 0.15 -10.81 -11.52
CA GLY A 11 -0.14 -9.57 -10.80
C GLY A 11 1.11 -8.70 -10.60
N SER A 12 0.92 -7.44 -10.24
CA SER A 12 2.01 -6.62 -9.69
C SER A 12 1.44 -5.46 -8.90
N VAL A 13 2.18 -5.01 -7.90
CA VAL A 13 1.86 -3.80 -7.16
C VAL A 13 3.15 -3.02 -6.86
N MET A 14 3.12 -1.70 -7.11
CA MET A 14 4.20 -0.78 -6.76
C MET A 14 3.69 0.17 -5.70
N ILE A 15 4.32 0.16 -4.52
CA ILE A 15 3.94 1.01 -3.38
C ILE A 15 5.02 2.07 -3.20
N VAL A 16 4.59 3.34 -3.15
CA VAL A 16 5.45 4.48 -2.89
C VAL A 16 5.01 5.13 -1.58
N LEU A 17 5.86 5.05 -0.56
CA LEU A 17 5.61 5.65 0.75
C LEU A 17 6.33 7.00 0.85
N ALA A 18 5.58 8.03 1.21
CA ALA A 18 6.12 9.36 1.50
C ALA A 18 5.81 9.72 2.96
N THR A 19 6.78 10.28 3.67
CA THR A 19 6.57 10.76 5.04
C THR A 19 7.32 12.06 5.29
N THR A 20 6.78 12.91 6.18
CA THR A 20 7.48 14.10 6.69
C THR A 20 8.32 13.79 7.92
N ALA A 21 8.30 12.56 8.44
CA ALA A 21 9.11 12.16 9.59
C ALA A 21 10.61 12.15 9.21
N PRO A 22 11.51 12.73 10.03
CA PRO A 22 12.94 12.78 9.73
C PRO A 22 13.61 11.42 9.97
N LEU A 23 13.51 10.52 8.99
CA LEU A 23 13.94 9.12 9.09
C LEU A 23 15.25 8.87 8.34
N THR A 24 16.04 7.95 8.89
CA THR A 24 17.20 7.36 8.20
C THR A 24 16.76 6.36 7.13
N SER A 25 17.67 6.01 6.21
CA SER A 25 17.44 4.95 5.22
C SER A 25 17.04 3.61 5.85
N ARG A 26 17.63 3.25 7.00
CA ARG A 26 17.27 2.04 7.75
C ARG A 26 15.83 2.09 8.27
N GLN A 27 15.39 3.22 8.82
CA GLN A 27 14.02 3.39 9.30
C GLN A 27 13.02 3.37 8.13
N LEU A 28 13.34 4.01 7.01
CA LEU A 28 12.53 3.95 5.78
C LEU A 28 12.42 2.51 5.25
N GLY A 29 13.51 1.74 5.26
CA GLY A 29 13.47 0.32 4.91
C GLY A 29 12.54 -0.49 5.81
N ARG A 30 12.46 -0.17 7.11
CA ARG A 30 11.50 -0.79 8.03
C ARG A 30 10.06 -0.41 7.70
N LEU A 31 9.80 0.82 7.25
CA LEU A 31 8.48 1.20 6.74
C LEU A 31 8.11 0.37 5.52
N CYS A 32 9.03 0.18 4.56
CA CYS A 32 8.77 -0.63 3.37
C CYS A 32 8.28 -2.04 3.71
N VAL A 33 8.88 -2.69 4.72
CA VAL A 33 8.45 -4.03 5.16
C VAL A 33 7.01 -4.02 5.69
N ARG A 34 6.56 -2.92 6.31
CA ARG A 34 5.20 -2.82 6.87
C ARG A 34 4.11 -2.56 5.84
N ALA A 35 4.47 -2.07 4.65
CA ALA A 35 3.54 -2.02 3.54
C ALA A 35 2.93 -3.39 3.24
N ALA A 36 3.67 -4.47 3.54
CA ALA A 36 3.18 -5.81 3.32
C ALA A 36 1.96 -6.19 4.16
N ALA A 37 1.87 -5.66 5.38
CA ALA A 37 0.70 -5.87 6.23
C ALA A 37 -0.56 -5.24 5.63
N GLY A 38 -0.45 -4.03 5.06
CA GLY A 38 -1.58 -3.37 4.41
C GLY A 38 -2.07 -4.12 3.17
N LEU A 39 -1.15 -4.60 2.34
CA LEU A 39 -1.51 -5.38 1.15
C LEU A 39 -2.14 -6.73 1.51
N ALA A 40 -1.62 -7.40 2.56
CA ALA A 40 -2.19 -8.66 3.05
C ALA A 40 -3.63 -8.49 3.58
N ARG A 41 -3.95 -7.35 4.21
CA ARG A 41 -5.33 -7.05 4.64
C ARG A 41 -6.31 -6.90 3.48
N CYS A 42 -5.81 -6.57 2.29
CA CYS A 42 -6.60 -6.56 1.05
C CYS A 42 -6.72 -7.93 0.37
N GLY A 43 -6.19 -9.00 0.99
CA GLY A 43 -6.27 -10.37 0.50
C GLY A 43 -5.09 -10.82 -0.38
N SER A 44 -4.04 -10.01 -0.51
CA SER A 44 -2.83 -10.44 -1.23
C SER A 44 -2.03 -11.49 -0.45
N VAL A 45 -1.42 -12.41 -1.20
CA VAL A 45 -0.57 -13.48 -0.67
C VAL A 45 0.84 -13.47 -1.27
N TYR A 46 1.23 -12.44 -2.01
CA TYR A 46 2.52 -12.38 -2.72
C TYR A 46 2.73 -13.58 -3.65
N GLY A 47 1.76 -13.82 -4.52
CA GLY A 47 1.77 -14.95 -5.44
C GLY A 47 3.04 -15.00 -6.29
N HIS A 48 3.45 -16.20 -6.73
CA HIS A 48 4.71 -16.39 -7.45
C HIS A 48 4.86 -15.51 -8.70
N GLY A 49 3.77 -15.28 -9.43
CA GLY A 49 3.76 -14.40 -10.61
C GLY A 49 3.68 -12.91 -10.28
N SER A 50 3.67 -12.52 -9.00
CA SER A 50 3.48 -11.15 -8.55
C SER A 50 4.79 -10.37 -8.47
N GLY A 51 4.87 -9.23 -9.16
CA GLY A 51 5.96 -8.27 -9.01
C GLY A 51 5.63 -7.20 -7.97
N ASP A 52 5.90 -7.46 -6.68
CA ASP A 52 5.54 -6.55 -5.58
C ASP A 52 6.76 -5.77 -5.05
N PHE A 53 6.74 -4.43 -5.19
CA PHE A 53 7.86 -3.57 -4.83
C PHE A 53 7.41 -2.39 -3.96
N VAL A 54 8.28 -1.98 -3.03
CA VAL A 54 8.03 -0.86 -2.13
C VAL A 54 9.24 0.06 -2.07
N ILE A 55 9.02 1.35 -2.28
CA ILE A 55 10.01 2.40 -2.04
C ILE A 55 9.46 3.40 -1.03
N ALA A 56 10.31 3.86 -0.11
CA ALA A 56 9.96 4.87 0.86
C ALA A 56 10.95 6.03 0.84
N PHE A 57 10.45 7.25 0.98
CA PHE A 57 11.27 8.44 1.13
C PHE A 57 10.72 9.38 2.21
N SER A 58 11.63 10.16 2.80
CA SER A 58 11.27 11.24 3.71
C SER A 58 11.43 12.59 3.02
N THR A 59 10.49 13.50 3.26
CA THR A 59 10.54 14.90 2.82
C THR A 59 11.06 15.84 3.91
N ALA A 60 11.44 15.32 5.08
CA ALA A 60 11.91 16.12 6.21
C ALA A 60 13.19 16.92 5.89
N HIS A 61 14.06 16.34 5.07
CA HIS A 61 15.35 16.91 4.70
C HIS A 61 15.49 16.96 3.19
N ARG A 62 15.83 18.13 2.65
CA ARG A 62 16.18 18.30 1.23
C ARG A 62 17.69 18.44 1.11
N LEU A 63 18.32 17.46 0.47
CA LEU A 63 19.76 17.50 0.20
C LEU A 63 20.00 18.26 -1.11
N PRO A 64 20.81 19.35 -1.09
CA PRO A 64 21.22 20.02 -2.33
C PRO A 64 21.99 19.07 -3.23
N HIS A 65 21.80 19.19 -4.55
CA HIS A 65 22.61 18.44 -5.53
C HIS A 65 24.10 18.80 -5.42
N ASP A 66 24.38 20.10 -5.32
CA ASP A 66 25.72 20.66 -5.12
C ASP A 66 25.82 21.29 -3.71
N PRO A 67 26.22 20.52 -2.68
CA PRO A 67 26.28 21.05 -1.33
C PRO A 67 27.48 22.00 -1.17
N PRO A 68 27.30 23.17 -0.52
CA PRO A 68 28.39 24.13 -0.29
C PRO A 68 29.38 23.65 0.78
N PHE A 69 29.03 22.62 1.55
CA PHE A 69 29.84 22.04 2.62
C PHE A 69 29.84 20.52 2.52
N LEU A 70 30.95 19.88 2.94
CA LEU A 70 31.09 18.42 2.94
C LEU A 70 30.19 17.71 3.96
N SER A 71 29.66 18.43 4.95
CA SER A 71 28.75 17.88 5.96
C SER A 71 27.78 18.94 6.47
N ALA A 72 26.61 18.50 6.92
CA ALA A 72 25.62 19.33 7.59
C ALA A 72 24.93 18.51 8.69
N PRO A 73 24.60 19.13 9.84
CA PRO A 73 23.81 18.46 10.87
C PRO A 73 22.35 18.32 10.40
N TYR A 74 21.73 17.17 10.69
CA TYR A 74 20.31 16.95 10.48
C TYR A 74 19.68 16.35 11.74
N THR A 75 18.49 16.84 12.11
CA THR A 75 17.69 16.23 13.17
C THR A 75 17.07 14.94 12.66
N LEU A 76 17.11 13.89 13.46
CA LEU A 76 16.50 12.61 13.13
C LEU A 76 15.50 12.22 14.22
N LEU A 77 14.46 11.51 13.81
CA LEU A 77 13.62 10.79 14.75
C LEU A 77 14.46 9.66 15.32
N VAL A 78 14.70 9.72 16.62
CA VAL A 78 15.36 8.63 17.35
C VAL A 78 14.54 7.36 17.13
N ASP A 79 15.21 6.21 17.07
CA ASP A 79 14.57 4.91 16.93
C ASP A 79 13.87 4.49 18.24
N GLU A 80 12.88 5.29 18.62
CA GLU A 80 12.03 5.11 19.80
C GLU A 80 10.79 4.31 19.39
N GLY A 81 10.47 3.29 20.19
CA GLY A 81 9.48 2.28 19.83
C GLY A 81 8.10 2.86 19.55
N ARG A 82 7.59 3.74 20.41
CA ARG A 82 6.23 4.29 20.25
C ARG A 82 6.09 5.11 18.97
N ALA A 83 7.08 5.94 18.67
CA ALA A 83 7.09 6.73 17.44
C ALA A 83 7.17 5.83 16.18
N MET A 84 8.00 4.79 16.20
CA MET A 84 8.11 3.86 15.08
C MET A 84 6.88 2.98 14.92
N ASP A 85 6.28 2.50 16.01
CA ASP A 85 5.06 1.70 15.99
C ASP A 85 3.87 2.50 15.41
N ALA A 86 3.77 3.78 15.75
CA ALA A 86 2.78 4.67 15.14
C ALA A 86 2.99 4.81 13.63
N LEU A 87 4.24 4.97 13.16
CA LEU A 87 4.55 5.01 11.73
C LEU A 87 4.26 3.68 11.03
N PHE A 88 4.49 2.54 11.71
CA PHE A 88 4.21 1.22 11.14
C PHE A 88 2.71 0.97 10.96
N ALA A 89 1.90 1.35 11.96
CA ALA A 89 0.44 1.29 11.85
C ALA A 89 -0.06 2.18 10.70
N ALA A 90 0.42 3.43 10.65
CA ALA A 90 0.06 4.37 9.60
C ALA A 90 0.42 3.85 8.20
N VAL A 91 1.57 3.20 8.03
CA VAL A 91 1.94 2.57 6.75
C VAL A 91 0.95 1.47 6.38
N ALA A 92 0.65 0.54 7.30
CA ALA A 92 -0.27 -0.56 7.00
C ALA A 92 -1.67 -0.04 6.60
N GLU A 93 -2.21 0.91 7.37
CA GLU A 93 -3.51 1.53 7.11
C GLU A 93 -3.52 2.30 5.78
N SER A 94 -2.50 3.13 5.53
CA SER A 94 -2.43 3.93 4.29
C SER A 94 -2.32 3.05 3.03
N VAL A 95 -1.61 1.93 3.10
CA VAL A 95 -1.48 0.99 1.98
C VAL A 95 -2.81 0.25 1.73
N GLU A 96 -3.43 -0.24 2.79
CA GLU A 96 -4.75 -0.88 2.71
C GLU A 96 -5.77 0.06 2.06
N GLU A 97 -5.89 1.29 2.58
CA GLU A 97 -6.81 2.28 2.04
C GLU A 97 -6.45 2.69 0.60
N SER A 98 -5.17 2.82 0.26
CA SER A 98 -4.75 3.16 -1.11
C SER A 98 -5.16 2.10 -2.14
N VAL A 99 -5.04 0.82 -1.79
CA VAL A 99 -5.50 -0.29 -2.65
C VAL A 99 -7.00 -0.23 -2.82
N LEU A 100 -7.77 -0.09 -1.74
CA LEU A 100 -9.22 0.04 -1.79
C LEU A 100 -9.64 1.24 -2.65
N ASN A 101 -9.02 2.40 -2.44
CA ASN A 101 -9.27 3.61 -3.22
C ASN A 101 -9.00 3.40 -4.71
N SER A 102 -7.93 2.68 -5.07
CA SER A 102 -7.65 2.37 -6.47
C SER A 102 -8.78 1.58 -7.15
N LEU A 103 -9.38 0.61 -6.44
CA LEU A 103 -10.49 -0.20 -6.94
C LEU A 103 -11.79 0.59 -7.02
N PHE A 104 -12.07 1.42 -6.02
CA PHE A 104 -13.26 2.27 -5.97
C PHE A 104 -13.23 3.40 -7.01
N ALA A 105 -12.04 3.92 -7.34
CA ALA A 105 -11.87 4.96 -8.35
C ALA A 105 -11.73 4.41 -9.78
N ALA A 106 -11.44 3.12 -9.94
CA ALA A 106 -11.25 2.49 -11.23
C ALA A 106 -12.52 2.57 -12.09
N LYS A 107 -12.33 2.68 -13.41
CA LYS A 107 -13.40 2.65 -14.41
C LYS A 107 -13.26 1.42 -15.27
N THR A 108 -14.38 0.92 -15.79
CA THR A 108 -14.35 -0.18 -16.77
C THR A 108 -13.60 0.28 -18.00
N VAL A 109 -12.62 -0.52 -18.43
CA VAL A 109 -11.81 -0.25 -19.62
C VAL A 109 -11.87 -1.41 -20.59
N ILE A 110 -11.81 -1.09 -21.87
CA ILE A 110 -11.61 -2.04 -22.95
C ILE A 110 -10.19 -1.80 -23.48
N GLY A 111 -9.35 -2.81 -23.34
CA GLY A 111 -7.95 -2.78 -23.76
C GLY A 111 -7.72 -3.41 -25.13
N ARG A 112 -6.47 -3.78 -25.36
CA ARG A 112 -6.01 -4.48 -26.56
C ARG A 112 -6.79 -5.79 -26.77
N ASP A 113 -7.01 -6.13 -28.04
CA ASP A 113 -7.66 -7.39 -28.46
C ASP A 113 -9.06 -7.59 -27.86
N GLY A 114 -9.72 -6.49 -27.46
CA GLY A 114 -11.06 -6.50 -26.88
C GLY A 114 -11.12 -6.94 -25.42
N HIS A 115 -9.98 -7.09 -24.74
CA HIS A 115 -9.96 -7.46 -23.32
C HIS A 115 -10.62 -6.41 -22.45
N VAL A 116 -11.64 -6.81 -21.69
CA VAL A 116 -12.37 -5.93 -20.78
C VAL A 116 -11.88 -6.15 -19.35
N ARG A 117 -11.64 -5.06 -18.63
CA ARG A 117 -11.47 -5.06 -17.16
C ARG A 117 -12.56 -4.18 -16.57
N HIS A 118 -13.45 -4.80 -15.80
CA HIS A 118 -14.59 -4.12 -15.19
C HIS A 118 -14.18 -3.37 -13.93
N ALA A 119 -14.75 -2.19 -13.72
CA ALA A 119 -14.68 -1.51 -12.44
C ALA A 119 -15.39 -2.32 -11.35
N LEU A 120 -14.98 -2.10 -10.10
CA LEU A 120 -15.68 -2.61 -8.94
C LEU A 120 -17.13 -2.05 -8.93
N PRO A 121 -18.17 -2.88 -8.75
CA PRO A 121 -19.55 -2.40 -8.66
C PRO A 121 -19.80 -1.76 -7.28
N VAL A 122 -19.37 -0.50 -7.12
CA VAL A 122 -19.34 0.22 -5.84
C VAL A 122 -20.69 0.18 -5.11
N ASP A 123 -21.80 0.43 -5.80
CA ASP A 123 -23.13 0.44 -5.17
C ASP A 123 -23.48 -0.91 -4.53
N GLN A 124 -23.14 -2.02 -5.19
CA GLN A 124 -23.38 -3.37 -4.66
C GLN A 124 -22.49 -3.66 -3.46
N VAL A 125 -21.21 -3.24 -3.51
CA VAL A 125 -20.27 -3.39 -2.40
C VAL A 125 -20.75 -2.61 -1.17
N VAL A 126 -21.25 -1.40 -1.34
CA VAL A 126 -21.78 -0.57 -0.23
C VAL A 126 -22.99 -1.23 0.43
N VAL A 127 -23.89 -1.83 -0.36
CA VAL A 127 -25.02 -2.60 0.19
C VAL A 127 -24.51 -3.78 1.00
N LEU A 128 -23.60 -4.58 0.44
CA LEU A 128 -23.01 -5.75 1.13
C LEU A 128 -22.31 -5.38 2.44
N LEU A 129 -21.60 -4.25 2.48
CA LEU A 129 -20.94 -3.78 3.70
C LEU A 129 -21.95 -3.35 4.76
N ARG A 130 -23.02 -2.64 4.39
CA ARG A 130 -24.08 -2.22 5.33
C ARG A 130 -24.79 -3.42 5.96
N ASP A 131 -25.08 -4.44 5.16
CA ASP A 131 -25.76 -5.65 5.65
C ASP A 131 -24.91 -6.40 6.68
N ARG A 132 -23.59 -6.44 6.47
CA ARG A 132 -22.63 -7.07 7.41
C ARG A 132 -22.28 -6.20 8.61
N CYS A 133 -22.40 -4.88 8.51
CA CYS A 133 -22.13 -3.92 9.57
C CYS A 133 -23.37 -3.55 10.40
N SER A 134 -24.45 -4.32 10.31
CA SER A 134 -25.58 -4.21 11.24
C SER A 134 -25.03 -4.20 12.68
N PRO A 135 -25.33 -3.18 13.51
CA PRO A 135 -24.83 -3.14 14.87
C PRO A 135 -25.31 -4.41 15.55
N THR A 136 -24.39 -5.13 16.21
CA THR A 136 -24.76 -6.09 17.24
C THR A 136 -25.70 -5.34 18.18
N VAL A 137 -26.98 -5.69 18.13
CA VAL A 137 -27.96 -5.23 19.10
C VAL A 137 -27.44 -5.75 20.43
N GLU A 138 -26.85 -4.86 21.25
CA GLU A 138 -26.59 -5.15 22.65
C GLU A 138 -27.95 -5.34 23.31
N GLY A 139 -28.33 -6.60 23.50
CA GLY A 139 -29.52 -7.02 24.23
C GLY A 139 -29.16 -7.36 25.68
N GLU A 140 -29.82 -6.63 26.58
CA GLU A 140 -30.16 -6.91 28.00
C GLU A 140 -29.07 -7.24 29.03
#